data_AF-A0A3D4UJX6-F1
#
_entry.id   AF-A0A3D4UJX6-F1
#
_cell.length_a   1.000
_cell.length_b   1.000
_cell.length_c   1.000
_cell.angle_alpha   90.00
_cell.angle_beta   90.00
_cell.angle_gamma   90.00
#
_symmetry.space_group_name_H-M   'P 1'
#
loop_
_entity.id
_entity.type
_entity.pdbx_description
1 polymer ?
#
loop_
_entity_poly.entity_id
_entity_poly.type
_entity_poly.pdbx_seq_one_letter_code
_entity_poly.pdbx_strand_id
1 'polypeptide(L)' 'VAAGVHPSPFPHAHVVTTTTHKSLRGPRGGLIMTNDEDLNKLINRNVFPGVQGGPLMHIITAKAVAFGEALKPEFKT' A
#
# COMPACT_ATOMS: atom_id res chain seq x y z
N VAL A 1 -4.50 9.00 7.93
CA VAL A 1 -4.58 7.54 8.20
C VAL A 1 -3.24 7.00 8.67
N ALA A 2 -2.19 6.92 7.84
CA ALA A 2 -0.88 6.42 8.25
C ALA A 2 -0.28 7.16 9.47
N ALA A 3 -0.41 8.49 9.53
CA ALA A 3 0.00 9.32 10.67
C ALA A 3 -0.94 9.27 11.90
N GLY A 4 -2.01 8.47 11.87
CA GLY A 4 -3.00 8.39 12.96
C GLY A 4 -3.92 9.60 13.13
N VAL A 5 -3.82 10.62 12.26
CA VAL A 5 -4.61 11.86 12.34
C VAL A 5 -5.98 11.80 11.64
N HIS A 6 -6.32 10.67 11.03
CA HIS A 6 -7.62 10.42 10.41
C HIS A 6 -7.99 8.96 10.67
N PRO A 7 -9.26 8.64 10.99
CA PRO A 7 -9.72 7.27 11.26
C PRO A 7 -9.27 6.28 10.18
N SER A 8 -8.97 5.06 10.63
CA SER A 8 -8.57 3.95 9.76
C SER A 8 -9.80 3.34 9.09
N PRO A 9 -9.72 2.94 7.80
CA PRO A 9 -10.77 2.14 7.16
C PRO A 9 -10.80 0.70 7.69
N PHE A 10 -9.75 0.25 8.40
CA PHE A 10 -9.74 -1.03 9.11
C PHE A 10 -10.34 -0.86 10.52
N PRO A 11 -11.18 -1.80 10.99
CA PRO A 11 -11.44 -3.13 10.42
C PRO A 11 -12.69 -3.21 9.49
N HIS A 12 -13.24 -2.09 9.03
CA HIS A 12 -14.55 -2.07 8.34
C HIS A 12 -14.50 -2.49 6.87
N ALA A 13 -13.42 -2.18 6.15
CA ALA A 13 -13.29 -2.48 4.73
C ALA A 13 -12.68 -3.87 4.48
N HIS A 14 -13.32 -4.68 3.62
CA HIS A 14 -12.77 -5.97 3.17
C HIS A 14 -11.49 -5.83 2.34
N VAL A 15 -11.42 -4.78 1.51
CA VAL A 15 -10.27 -4.45 0.67
C VAL A 15 -10.02 -2.95 0.74
N VAL A 16 -8.77 -2.56 0.93
CA VAL A 16 -8.33 -1.16 0.88
C VAL A 16 -7.26 -1.01 -0.20
N THR A 17 -7.50 -0.09 -1.13
CA THR A 17 -6.50 0.31 -2.13
C THR A 17 -5.99 1.71 -1.82
N THR A 18 -4.74 1.98 -2.16
CA THR A 18 -4.15 3.31 -1.97
C THR A 18 -3.04 3.60 -2.96
N THR A 19 -2.87 4.87 -3.30
CA THR A 19 -1.70 5.36 -4.02
C THR A 19 -0.59 5.76 -3.07
N THR A 20 0.66 5.44 -3.39
CA THR A 20 1.79 5.72 -2.50
C THR A 20 2.33 7.16 -2.57
N HIS A 21 1.93 7.97 -3.56
CA HIS A 21 2.53 9.28 -3.84
C HIS A 21 1.78 10.50 -3.30
N LYS A 22 0.54 10.35 -2.80
CA LYS A 22 -0.26 11.47 -2.32
C LYS A 22 0.11 11.81 -0.86
N SER A 23 -0.84 11.74 0.06
CA SER A 23 -0.61 12.00 1.48
C SER A 23 0.41 11.05 2.14
N LEU A 24 0.80 9.96 1.46
CA LEU A 24 1.87 9.06 1.93
C LEU A 24 3.28 9.49 1.49
N ARG A 25 3.40 10.47 0.59
CA ARG A 25 4.66 11.10 0.15
C ARG A 25 5.74 10.15 -0.39
N GLY A 26 5.34 8.96 -0.86
CA GLY A 26 6.23 7.97 -1.47
C GLY A 26 6.31 8.09 -3.01
N PRO A 27 6.91 7.09 -3.69
CA PRO A 27 7.00 7.07 -5.14
C PRO A 27 5.63 6.84 -5.81
N ARG A 28 5.52 7.05 -7.13
CA ARG A 28 4.31 6.70 -7.90
C ARG A 28 4.10 5.18 -7.90
N GLY A 29 2.92 4.76 -7.48
CA GLY A 29 2.52 3.35 -7.41
C GLY A 29 1.28 3.18 -6.54
N GLY A 30 0.87 1.93 -6.34
CA GLY A 30 -0.25 1.57 -5.47
C GLY A 30 0.02 0.37 -4.56
N LEU A 31 -0.93 0.14 -3.66
CA LEU A 31 -1.03 -1.01 -2.77
C LEU A 31 -2.49 -1.53 -2.79
N ILE A 32 -2.65 -2.84 -2.61
CA ILE A 32 -3.93 -3.51 -2.38
C ILE A 32 -3.76 -4.31 -1.09
N MET A 33 -4.61 -4.05 -0.09
CA MET A 33 -4.54 -4.66 1.23
C MET A 33 -5.86 -5.34 1.58
N THR A 34 -5.76 -6.53 2.16
CA THR A 34 -6.87 -7.29 2.72
C THR A 34 -6.31 -8.19 3.83
N ASN A 35 -7.16 -8.52 4.81
CA ASN A 35 -6.87 -9.51 5.87
C ASN A 35 -7.54 -10.86 5.60
N ASP A 36 -8.20 -11.02 4.44
CA ASP A 36 -8.82 -12.27 4.00
C ASP A 36 -7.88 -13.03 3.05
N GLU A 37 -7.60 -14.28 3.38
CA GLU A 37 -6.64 -15.13 2.66
C GLU A 37 -7.14 -15.56 1.26
N ASP A 38 -8.45 -15.74 1.10
CA ASP A 38 -9.04 -16.14 -0.17
C ASP A 38 -9.06 -14.95 -1.15
N LEU A 39 -9.38 -13.76 -0.64
CA LEU A 39 -9.23 -12.51 -1.39
C LEU A 39 -7.76 -12.25 -1.73
N ASN A 40 -6.82 -12.50 -0.82
CA ASN A 40 -5.38 -12.34 -1.06
C ASN A 40 -4.92 -13.17 -2.28
N LYS A 41 -5.26 -14.47 -2.29
CA LYS A 41 -4.92 -15.38 -3.40
C LYS A 41 -5.53 -14.92 -4.72
N LEU A 42 -6.80 -14.51 -4.71
CA LEU A 42 -7.50 -14.04 -5.90
C LEU A 42 -6.88 -12.75 -6.44
N ILE A 43 -6.57 -11.79 -5.57
CA ILE A 43 -5.96 -10.50 -5.94
C ILE A 43 -4.57 -10.74 -6.52
N ASN A 44 -3.71 -11.51 -5.85
CA ASN A 44 -2.35 -11.77 -6.31
C ASN A 44 -2.32 -12.43 -7.69
N ARG A 45 -3.16 -13.44 -7.92
CA ARG A 45 -3.29 -14.10 -9.22
C ARG A 45 -3.76 -13.14 -10.33
N ASN A 46 -4.66 -12.22 -10.00
CA ASN A 46 -5.13 -11.21 -10.95
C ASN A 46 -4.06 -10.14 -11.23
N VAL A 47 -3.22 -9.78 -10.26
CA VAL A 47 -2.10 -8.84 -10.48
C VAL A 47 -1.06 -9.49 -11.40
N PHE A 48 -0.57 -10.67 -11.04
CA PHE A 48 0.33 -11.47 -11.87
C PHE A 48 -0.10 -12.95 -11.80
N PRO A 49 -0.28 -13.63 -12.94
CA PRO A 49 0.00 -13.20 -14.32
C PRO A 49 -1.14 -12.43 -15.02
N GLY A 50 -2.19 -12.01 -14.30
CA GLY A 50 -3.41 -11.46 -14.91
C GLY A 50 -3.23 -10.14 -15.68
N VAL A 51 -2.89 -9.04 -14.99
CA VAL A 51 -2.84 -7.69 -15.62
C VAL A 51 -1.45 -7.09 -15.75
N GLN A 52 -0.47 -7.56 -14.97
CA GLN A 52 0.91 -7.06 -14.99
C GLN A 52 1.89 -8.20 -15.28
N GLY A 53 3.05 -7.82 -15.82
CA GLY A 53 4.20 -8.70 -16.03
C GLY A 53 5.26 -8.52 -14.93
N GLY A 54 6.47 -8.14 -15.32
CA GLY A 54 7.59 -7.95 -14.39
C GLY A 54 7.37 -6.77 -13.42
N PRO A 55 7.69 -6.92 -12.13
CA PRO A 55 7.52 -5.86 -11.14
C PRO A 55 8.54 -4.72 -11.32
N LEU A 56 8.13 -3.49 -11.02
CA LEU A 56 9.02 -2.33 -10.99
C LEU A 56 9.81 -2.32 -9.67
N MET A 57 10.87 -3.12 -9.59
CA MET A 57 11.65 -3.32 -8.35
C MET A 57 12.20 -2.01 -7.75
N HIS A 58 12.64 -1.07 -8.59
CA HIS A 58 13.09 0.26 -8.13
C HIS A 58 11.98 1.05 -7.41
N ILE A 59 10.73 0.92 -7.86
CA ILE A 59 9.57 1.52 -7.19
C ILE A 59 9.24 0.79 -5.89
N ILE A 60 9.34 -0.55 -5.85
CA ILE A 60 9.12 -1.34 -4.63
C ILE A 60 10.13 -0.94 -3.54
N THR A 61 11.41 -0.81 -3.90
CA THR A 61 12.44 -0.33 -2.96
C THR A 61 12.15 1.09 -2.46
N ALA A 62 11.78 2.01 -3.35
CA ALA A 62 11.42 3.38 -2.96
C ALA A 62 10.17 3.43 -2.06
N LYS A 63 9.20 2.52 -2.23
CA LYS A 63 8.06 2.39 -1.30
C LYS A 63 8.50 1.96 0.09
N ALA A 64 9.44 1.01 0.19
CA ALA A 64 9.98 0.57 1.48
C ALA A 64 10.64 1.72 2.24
N VAL A 65 11.41 2.58 1.56
CA VAL A 65 11.98 3.80 2.15
C VAL A 65 10.88 4.72 2.66
N ALA A 66 9.85 4.99 1.83
CA ALA A 66 8.74 5.85 2.21
C ALA A 66 7.93 5.30 3.41
N PHE A 67 7.75 3.99 3.51
CA PHE A 67 7.09 3.38 4.68
C PHE A 67 7.95 3.52 5.94
N GLY A 68 9.27 3.38 5.82
CA GLY A 68 10.19 3.65 6.93
C GLY A 68 10.11 5.10 7.41
N GLU A 69 10.00 6.06 6.49
CA GLU A 69 9.75 7.47 6.84
C GLU A 69 8.39 7.67 7.52
N ALA A 70 7.34 7.00 7.02
CA ALA A 70 5.99 7.14 7.54
C ALA A 70 5.81 6.66 9.00
N LEU A 71 6.73 5.82 9.48
CA LEU A 71 6.77 5.34 10.87
C LEU A 71 7.48 6.32 11.82
N LYS A 72 8.20 7.32 11.30
CA LYS A 72 8.93 8.27 12.14
C LYS A 72 8.00 9.31 12.77
N PRO A 73 8.27 9.80 13.99
CA PRO A 73 7.43 10.81 14.64
C PRO A 73 7.24 12.08 13.80
N GLU A 74 8.27 12.49 13.05
CA GLU A 74 8.24 13.70 12.20
C GLU A 74 7.26 13.58 11.04
N PHE A 75 6.79 12.37 10.72
CA PHE A 75 5.77 12.19 9.68
C PHE A 75 4.36 12.60 10.14
N LYS A 76 4.13 12.67 11.46
CA LYS A 76 2.85 13.09 12.02
C LYS A 76 2.69 14.63 12.05
N THR A 77 3.82 15.34 12.05
CA THR A 77 3.92 16.80 12.14
C THR A 77 4.06 17.46 10.79
#